data_AF-A0A4Y1RAJ6-F1
#
_entry.id   AF-A0A4Y1RAJ6-F1
#
_cell.length_a   1.000
_cell.length_b   1.000
_cell.length_c   1.000
_cell.angle_alpha   90.00
_cell.angle_beta   90.00
_cell.angle_gamma   90.00
#
_symmetry.space_group_name_H-M   'P 1'
#
loop_
_entity.id
_entity.type
_entity.pdbx_description
1 polymer ?
#
loop_
_entity_poly.entity_id
_entity_poly.type
_entity_poly.pdbx_seq_one_letter_code
_entity_poly.pdbx_strand_id
1 'polypeptide(L)'
;MVTRAKTGVRKPNPKYANHAFLASTNDLVEPTCFSQANKFQEWRTAMGEEFNALQRAGTWVLVPPKPTLNVLPNKWVFRIKHNSDGSVQRYKALSG
;
A
#
# COMPACT_ATOMS: atom_id res chain seq x y z
N MET A 1 -8.83 -45.64 -11.15
CA MET A 1 -9.41 -44.35 -10.72
C MET A 1 -8.27 -43.38 -10.41
N VAL A 2 -7.95 -42.47 -11.33
CA VAL A 2 -6.85 -41.50 -11.17
C VAL A 2 -7.44 -40.19 -10.64
N THR A 3 -7.02 -39.76 -9.46
CA THR A 3 -7.52 -38.53 -8.83
C THR A 3 -6.72 -37.31 -9.30
N ARG A 4 -7.38 -36.14 -9.34
CA ARG A 4 -6.83 -34.84 -9.81
C ARG A 4 -5.49 -34.42 -9.20
N ALA A 5 -5.12 -34.97 -8.05
CA ALA A 5 -3.82 -34.70 -7.42
C ALA A 5 -2.63 -35.26 -8.24
N LYS A 6 -2.83 -36.35 -8.99
CA LYS A 6 -1.75 -36.99 -9.80
C LYS A 6 -1.38 -36.23 -11.07
N THR A 7 -2.23 -35.32 -11.56
CA THR A 7 -1.99 -34.58 -12.82
C THR A 7 -1.38 -33.19 -12.63
N GLY A 8 -1.01 -32.81 -11.39
CA GLY A 8 -0.33 -31.52 -11.13
C GLY A 8 -1.18 -30.28 -11.39
N VAL A 9 -2.47 -30.42 -11.71
CA VAL A 9 -3.37 -29.29 -12.04
C VAL A 9 -3.77 -28.56 -10.77
N ARG A 10 -2.91 -27.62 -10.34
CA ARG A 10 -3.17 -26.68 -9.25
C ARG A 10 -3.89 -25.47 -9.83
N LYS A 11 -5.23 -25.42 -9.70
CA LYS A 11 -6.00 -24.21 -10.03
C LYS A 11 -5.74 -23.17 -8.92
N PRO A 12 -5.16 -21.99 -9.20
CA PRO A 12 -5.01 -20.95 -8.20
C PRO A 12 -6.41 -20.53 -7.71
N ASN A 13 -6.54 -20.31 -6.41
CA ASN A 13 -7.81 -19.88 -5.82
C ASN A 13 -8.20 -18.53 -6.44
N PRO A 14 -9.38 -18.41 -7.09
CA PRO A 14 -9.78 -17.19 -7.79
C PRO A 14 -9.82 -15.96 -6.88
N LYS A 15 -10.00 -16.14 -5.56
CA LYS A 15 -9.89 -15.05 -4.57
C LYS A 15 -8.50 -14.41 -4.50
N TYR A 16 -7.45 -15.16 -4.85
CA TYR A 16 -6.05 -14.73 -4.79
C TYR A 16 -5.33 -14.83 -6.14
N ALA A 17 -6.05 -15.14 -7.23
CA ALA A 17 -5.46 -15.30 -8.55
C ALA A 17 -4.73 -14.03 -9.02
N ASN A 18 -5.27 -12.86 -8.67
CA ASN A 18 -4.62 -11.57 -8.94
C ASN A 18 -3.29 -11.43 -8.16
N HIS A 19 -3.19 -11.97 -6.94
CA HIS A 19 -1.97 -11.89 -6.14
C HIS A 19 -0.84 -12.76 -6.70
N ALA A 20 -1.19 -13.84 -7.42
CA ALA A 20 -0.22 -14.74 -8.05
C ALA A 20 0.30 -14.21 -9.40
N PHE A 21 -0.50 -13.44 -10.14
CA PHE A 21 -0.09 -12.80 -11.39
C PHE A 21 0.84 -11.59 -11.17
N LEU A 22 0.68 -10.90 -10.04
CA LEU A 22 1.43 -9.67 -9.72
C LEU A 22 2.87 -9.90 -9.24
N ALA A 23 3.29 -11.15 -9.02
CA ALA A 23 4.68 -11.46 -8.63
C ALA A 23 5.68 -11.34 -9.79
N SER A 24 5.23 -11.10 -11.03
CA SER A 24 6.09 -11.07 -12.23
C SER A 24 6.38 -9.69 -12.80
N THR A 25 5.84 -8.60 -12.25
CA THR A 25 6.14 -7.23 -12.71
C THR A 25 7.17 -6.57 -11.79
N ASN A 26 8.44 -6.70 -12.17
CA ASN A 26 9.62 -6.35 -11.38
C ASN A 26 9.89 -4.83 -11.19
N ASP A 27 9.03 -3.93 -11.65
CA ASP A 27 9.44 -2.51 -11.79
C ASP A 27 8.76 -1.52 -10.84
N LEU A 28 7.81 -1.96 -10.00
CA LEU A 28 7.03 -1.07 -9.13
C LEU A 28 7.02 -1.57 -7.69
N VAL A 29 8.13 -1.34 -6.98
CA VAL A 29 8.27 -1.75 -5.57
C VAL A 29 7.45 -0.81 -4.68
N GLU A 30 6.48 -1.36 -3.96
CA GLU A 30 5.78 -0.63 -2.89
C GLU A 30 6.79 -0.26 -1.78
N PRO A 31 7.00 1.03 -1.49
CA PRO A 31 7.94 1.42 -0.46
C PRO A 31 7.41 0.97 0.91
N THR A 32 8.31 0.52 1.77
CA THR A 32 7.95 0.00 3.10
C THR A 32 8.04 1.07 4.18
N CYS A 33 8.68 2.19 3.87
CA CYS A 33 8.93 3.29 4.79
C CYS A 33 8.87 4.65 4.09
N PHE A 34 8.64 5.70 4.88
CA PHE A 34 8.56 7.07 4.40
C PHE A 34 9.82 7.50 3.64
N SER A 35 11.01 7.16 4.14
CA SER A 35 12.28 7.57 3.53
C SER A 35 12.51 6.98 2.13
N GLN A 36 11.95 5.79 1.85
CA GLN A 36 11.97 5.20 0.51
C GLN A 36 10.91 5.85 -0.38
N ALA A 37 9.70 6.06 0.13
CA ALA A 37 8.60 6.67 -0.61
C ALA A 37 8.90 8.13 -1.01
N ASN A 38 9.51 8.90 -0.12
CA ASN A 38 9.79 10.33 -0.31
C ASN A 38 10.76 10.63 -1.48
N LYS A 39 11.48 9.60 -1.99
CA LYS A 39 12.36 9.75 -3.15
C LYS A 39 11.59 9.87 -4.47
N PHE A 40 10.37 9.35 -4.51
CA PHE A 40 9.54 9.33 -5.72
C PHE A 40 8.49 10.44 -5.65
N GLN A 41 8.23 11.08 -6.78
CA GLN A 41 7.29 12.20 -6.83
C GLN A 41 5.86 11.71 -6.58
N GLU A 42 5.48 10.57 -7.15
CA GLU A 42 4.15 9.97 -7.11
C GLU A 42 3.72 9.66 -5.68
N TRP A 43 4.63 9.11 -4.89
CA TRP A 43 4.39 8.84 -3.47
C TRP A 43 4.32 10.12 -2.64
N ARG A 44 5.10 11.16 -2.96
CA ARG A 44 4.99 12.47 -2.31
C ARG A 44 3.63 13.13 -2.58
N THR A 45 3.13 13.07 -3.80
CA THR A 45 1.79 13.58 -4.13
C THR A 45 0.72 12.83 -3.34
N ALA A 46 0.79 11.50 -3.32
CA ALA A 46 -0.17 10.68 -2.57
C ALA A 46 -0.16 10.97 -1.05
N MET A 47 1.02 11.14 -0.44
CA MET A 47 1.14 11.54 0.96
C MET A 47 0.58 12.94 1.22
N GLY A 48 0.82 13.88 0.31
CA GLY A 48 0.29 15.24 0.40
C GLY A 48 -1.24 15.29 0.28
N GLU A 49 -1.83 14.49 -0.60
CA GLU A 49 -3.29 14.35 -0.72
C GLU A 49 -3.92 13.86 0.58
N GLU A 50 -3.35 12.81 1.18
CA GLU A 50 -3.82 12.25 2.45
C GLU A 50 -3.68 13.28 3.58
N PHE A 51 -2.52 13.94 3.67
CA PHE A 51 -2.30 15.00 4.66
C PHE A 51 -3.32 16.14 4.54
N ASN A 52 -3.56 16.61 3.31
CA ASN A 52 -4.56 17.65 3.05
C ASN A 52 -5.99 17.20 3.37
N ALA A 53 -6.32 15.93 3.14
CA ALA A 53 -7.61 15.36 3.52
C ALA A 53 -7.79 15.35 5.05
N LEU A 54 -6.75 14.98 5.79
CA LEU A 54 -6.76 15.03 7.26
C LEU A 54 -6.90 16.46 7.80
N GLN A 55 -6.20 17.43 7.19
CA GLN A 55 -6.33 18.85 7.55
C GLN A 55 -7.75 19.35 7.31
N ARG A 56 -8.36 19.00 6.17
CA ARG A 56 -9.75 19.37 5.85
C ARG A 56 -10.77 18.75 6.80
N ALA A 57 -10.50 17.55 7.31
CA ALA A 57 -11.38 16.92 8.28
C ALA A 57 -11.41 17.67 9.63
N GLY A 58 -10.39 18.47 9.96
CA GLY A 58 -10.36 19.29 11.17
C GLY A 58 -10.37 18.48 12.48
N THR A 59 -10.10 17.18 12.41
CA THR A 59 -10.19 16.25 13.54
C THR A 59 -8.90 16.19 14.37
N TRP A 60 -7.84 16.88 13.95
CA TRP A 60 -6.53 16.84 14.58
C TRP A 60 -5.99 18.25 14.85
N VAL A 61 -5.41 18.44 16.03
CA VAL A 61 -4.66 19.64 16.39
C VAL A 61 -3.23 19.23 16.69
N LEU A 62 -2.26 19.98 16.14
CA LEU A 62 -0.86 19.77 16.44
C LEU A 62 -0.57 20.24 17.87
N VAL A 63 -0.16 19.33 18.75
CA VAL A 63 0.15 19.62 20.16
C VAL A 63 1.60 19.21 20.43
N PRO A 64 2.41 20.04 21.12
CA PRO A 64 3.77 19.65 21.49
C PRO A 64 3.76 18.44 22.44
N PRO A 65 4.68 17.49 22.26
CA PRO A 65 4.76 16.32 23.13
C PRO A 65 5.18 16.76 24.54
N LYS A 66 4.51 16.22 25.56
CA LYS A 66 4.94 16.40 26.96
C LYS A 66 5.92 15.29 27.33
N PRO A 67 6.94 15.55 28.17
CA PRO A 67 7.98 14.56 28.51
C PRO A 67 7.43 13.26 29.12
N THR A 68 6.25 13.32 29.72
CA THR A 68 5.59 12.19 30.40
C THR A 68 4.64 11.41 29.49
N LEU A 69 4.45 11.82 28.23
CA LEU A 69 3.52 11.19 27.30
C LEU A 69 4.25 10.27 26.33
N ASN A 70 3.76 9.04 26.21
CA ASN A 70 4.19 8.11 25.18
C ASN A 70 3.61 8.54 23.83
N VAL A 71 4.44 9.15 22.99
CA VAL A 71 4.08 9.47 21.61
C VAL A 71 4.07 8.19 20.79
N LEU A 72 2.91 7.85 20.22
CA LEU A 72 2.81 6.70 19.33
C LEU A 72 3.48 7.03 17.98
N PRO A 73 4.30 6.12 17.43
CA PRO A 73 4.85 6.30 16.10
C PRO A 73 3.73 6.15 15.07
N ASN A 74 3.57 7.16 14.21
CA ASN A 74 2.72 7.05 13.02
C ASN A 74 3.46 6.26 11.94
N LYS A 75 2.77 5.32 11.30
CA LYS A 75 3.31 4.52 10.20
C LYS A 75 2.53 4.76 8.91
N TRP A 76 3.27 5.02 7.85
CA TRP A 76 2.72 5.10 6.50
C TRP A 76 2.57 3.71 5.89
N VAL A 77 1.41 3.48 5.26
CA VAL A 77 1.13 2.30 4.44
C VAL A 77 0.99 2.75 2.99
N PHE A 78 1.86 2.22 2.13
CA PHE A 78 1.89 2.52 0.70
C PHE A 78 1.32 1.36 -0.09
N ARG A 79 0.43 1.66 -1.04
CA ARG A 79 -0.20 0.67 -1.91
C ARG A 79 -0.35 1.20 -3.33
N ILE A 80 -0.03 0.37 -4.31
CA ILE A 80 -0.30 0.66 -5.73
C ILE A 80 -1.62 -0.01 -6.12
N LYS A 81 -2.55 0.78 -6.62
CA LYS A 81 -3.78 0.28 -7.24
C LYS A 81 -3.51 0.06 -8.72
N HIS A 82 -3.88 -1.11 -9.21
CA HIS A 82 -3.74 -1.51 -10.61
C HIS A 82 -5.11 -1.64 -11.26
N ASN A 83 -5.19 -1.37 -12.56
CA ASN A 83 -6.36 -1.62 -13.40
C ASN A 83 -6.50 -3.14 -13.67
N SER A 84 -7.64 -3.55 -14.27
CA SER A 84 -7.85 -4.93 -14.75
C SER A 84 -6.75 -5.41 -15.68
N ASP A 85 -6.16 -4.47 -16.42
CA ASP A 85 -5.16 -4.73 -17.45
C ASP A 85 -3.74 -4.79 -16.88
N GLY A 86 -3.59 -4.66 -15.55
CA GLY A 86 -2.31 -4.68 -14.83
C GLY A 86 -1.55 -3.36 -14.82
N SER A 87 -2.01 -2.33 -15.53
CA SER A 87 -1.41 -0.99 -15.49
C SER A 87 -1.65 -0.27 -14.15
N VAL A 88 -0.76 0.64 -13.77
CA VAL A 88 -0.92 1.45 -12.55
C VAL A 88 -2.09 2.40 -12.70
N GLN A 89 -3.09 2.24 -11.83
CA GLN A 89 -4.24 3.13 -11.73
C GLN A 89 -3.95 4.30 -10.80
N ARG A 90 -3.41 4.05 -9.60
CA ARG A 90 -3.16 5.09 -8.59
C ARG A 90 -2.19 4.66 -7.50
N TYR A 91 -1.39 5.60 -7.02
CA TYR A 91 -0.60 5.47 -5.79
C TYR A 91 -1.43 5.89 -4.58
N LYS A 92 -1.53 5.04 -3.57
CA LYS A 92 -2.27 5.30 -2.32
C LYS A 92 -1.32 5.29 -1.14
N ALA A 93 -1.28 6.39 -0.39
CA ALA A 93 -0.59 6.50 0.89
C ALA A 93 -1.64 6.68 1.99
N LEU A 94 -1.48 5.98 3.11
CA LEU A 94 -2.33 6.09 4.29
C LEU A 94 -1.43 6.29 5.51
N SER A 95 -1.73 7.29 6.34
CA SER A 95 -1.06 7.48 7.63
C SER A 95 -1.94 6.95 8.75
N GLY A 96 -1.37 6.18 9.68
CA GLY A 96 -2.10 5.61 10.83
C GLY A 96 -1.22 5.44 12.05
#